data_AF-A0A645B9P2-F1
#
_entry.id   AF-A0A645B9P2-F1
#
_cell.length_a   1.000
_cell.length_b   1.000
_cell.length_c   1.000
_cell.angle_alpha   90.00
_cell.angle_beta   90.00
_cell.angle_gamma   90.00
#
_symmetry.space_group_name_H-M   'P 1'
#
loop_
_entity.id
_entity.type
_entity.pdbx_description
1 polymer ?
#
loop_
_entity_poly.entity_id
_entity_poly.type
_entity_poly.pdbx_seq_one_letter_code
_entity_poly.pdbx_strand_id
1 'polypeptide(L)'
;MNIDIIGFWDRFDESLKMDGRRLKELCESLNISYGTITQNRSQTKFPNLENAASLCKALNASLDVWVYGVKPLENVNPEARAVERSPRLQRIISFLQKAPEKLDALETFLDIKHIPAGGGSTHKLLKAQM
;
A
#
# COMPACT_ATOMS: atom_id res chain seq x y z
N MET A 1 -16.79 0.81 -2.86
CA MET A 1 -15.59 1.03 -2.03
C MET A 1 -15.86 2.25 -1.16
N ASN A 2 -16.03 2.08 0.15
CA ASN A 2 -16.44 3.19 1.03
C ASN A 2 -15.18 3.76 1.69
N ILE A 3 -14.80 4.99 1.34
CA ILE A 3 -13.62 5.65 1.89
C ILE A 3 -14.03 6.31 3.21
N ASP A 4 -13.31 6.02 4.28
CA ASP A 4 -13.48 6.71 5.56
C ASP A 4 -12.80 8.09 5.51
N ILE A 5 -13.53 9.08 5.02
CA ILE A 5 -13.01 10.44 4.81
C ILE A 5 -12.73 11.15 6.15
N ILE A 6 -13.52 10.85 7.18
CA ILE A 6 -13.32 11.43 8.51
C ILE A 6 -12.02 10.88 9.10
N GLY A 7 -11.87 9.55 9.12
CA GLY A 7 -10.63 8.94 9.61
C GLY A 7 -9.40 9.28 8.75
N PHE A 8 -9.57 9.57 7.45
CA PHE A 8 -8.48 10.07 6.62
C PHE A 8 -7.90 11.38 7.18
N TRP A 9 -8.77 12.34 7.50
CA TRP A 9 -8.34 13.63 8.03
C TRP A 9 -7.78 13.52 9.45
N ASP A 10 -8.33 12.64 10.28
CA ASP A 10 -7.78 12.39 11.62
C ASP A 10 -6.36 11.81 11.55
N ARG A 11 -6.14 10.82 10.67
CA ARG A 11 -4.81 10.21 10.44
C ARG A 11 -3.82 11.20 9.83
N PHE A 12 -4.30 12.08 8.95
CA PHE A 12 -3.51 13.18 8.42
C PHE A 12 -3.07 14.14 9.52
N ASP A 13 -3.98 14.53 10.43
CA ASP A 13 -3.68 15.42 11.54
C ASP A 13 -2.69 14.81 12.54
N GLU A 14 -2.81 13.51 12.82
CA GLU A 14 -1.84 12.77 13.62
C GLU A 14 -0.45 12.76 12.95
N SER A 15 -0.40 12.49 11.65
CA SER A 15 0.85 12.46 10.88
C SER A 15 1.51 13.85 10.83
N LEU A 16 0.72 14.90 10.65
CA LEU A 16 1.20 16.29 10.64
C LEU A 16 1.72 16.71 12.02
N LYS A 17 1.05 16.30 13.10
CA LYS A 17 1.53 16.54 14.49
C LYS A 17 2.86 15.85 14.76
N MET A 18 3.03 14.61 14.31
CA MET A 18 4.28 13.85 14.48
C MET A 18 5.44 14.45 13.68
N ASP A 19 5.15 14.96 12.49
CA ASP A 19 6.12 15.58 11.60
C ASP A 19 6.52 17.01 12.04
N GLY A 20 5.67 17.68 12.84
CA GLY A 20 5.99 18.96 13.48
C GLY A 20 5.95 20.19 12.56
N ARG A 21 5.66 20.01 11.27
CA ARG A 21 5.46 21.11 10.29
C ARG A 21 4.06 21.70 10.39
N ARG A 22 3.91 22.97 10.01
CA ARG A 22 2.58 23.58 9.85
C ARG A 22 1.96 23.13 8.54
N LEU A 23 0.63 22.97 8.52
CA LEU A 23 -0.13 22.63 7.30
C LEU A 23 0.20 23.55 6.13
N LYS A 24 0.36 24.85 6.41
CA LYS A 24 0.72 25.86 5.41
C LYS A 24 2.09 25.60 4.78
N GLU A 25 3.09 25.28 5.58
CA GLU A 25 4.45 24.97 5.13
C GLU A 25 4.49 23.68 4.30
N LEU A 26 3.71 22.67 4.71
CA LEU A 26 3.56 21.42 3.96
C LEU A 26 2.94 21.69 2.58
N CYS A 27 1.85 22.44 2.53
CA CYS A 27 1.18 22.80 1.27
C CYS A 27 2.09 23.62 0.34
N GLU A 28 2.83 24.58 0.89
CA GLU A 28 3.81 25.39 0.14
C GLU A 28 4.93 24.52 -0.44
N SER A 29 5.46 23.57 0.34
CA SER A 29 6.53 22.67 -0.14
C SER A 29 6.07 21.71 -1.26
N LEU A 30 4.78 21.42 -1.33
CA LEU A 30 4.18 20.50 -2.30
C LEU A 30 3.53 21.22 -3.48
N ASN A 31 3.57 22.55 -3.51
CA ASN A 31 2.85 23.38 -4.48
C ASN A 31 1.34 23.07 -4.53
N ILE A 32 0.76 22.72 -3.38
CA ILE A 32 -0.67 22.45 -3.22
C ILE A 32 -1.34 23.70 -2.65
N SER A 33 -2.51 24.07 -3.19
CA SER A 33 -3.30 25.18 -2.65
C SER A 33 -3.76 24.86 -1.22
N TYR A 34 -3.24 25.61 -0.25
CA TYR A 34 -3.66 25.54 1.15
C TYR A 34 -5.17 25.69 1.31
N GLY A 35 -5.76 26.65 0.58
CA GLY A 35 -7.21 26.89 0.59
C GLY A 35 -8.02 25.70 0.10
N THR A 36 -7.50 24.94 -0.87
CA THR A 36 -8.16 23.74 -1.38
C THR A 36 -8.12 22.61 -0.35
N ILE A 37 -7.01 22.43 0.37
CA ILE A 37 -6.91 21.41 1.43
C ILE A 37 -7.76 21.76 2.63
N THR A 38 -7.77 23.01 3.08
CA THR A 38 -8.65 23.44 4.18
C THR A 38 -10.12 23.32 3.81
N GLN A 39 -10.49 23.70 2.58
CA GLN A 39 -11.87 23.53 2.10
C GLN A 39 -12.28 22.06 2.04
N ASN A 40 -11.43 21.17 1.50
CA ASN A 40 -11.71 19.74 1.47
C ASN A 40 -11.88 19.16 2.89
N ARG A 41 -11.06 19.63 3.83
CA ARG A 41 -11.14 19.22 5.23
C ARG A 41 -12.43 19.69 5.91
N SER A 42 -12.79 20.97 5.75
CA SER A 42 -14.03 21.53 6.32
C SER A 42 -15.30 20.92 5.73
N GLN A 43 -15.25 20.50 4.47
CA GLN A 43 -16.39 19.87 3.77
C GLN A 43 -16.38 18.34 3.89
N THR A 44 -15.49 17.76 4.71
CA THR A 44 -15.32 16.29 4.83
C THR A 44 -15.26 15.62 3.47
N LYS A 45 -14.54 16.26 2.54
CA LYS A 45 -14.35 15.83 1.17
C LYS A 45 -12.98 15.21 1.01
N PHE A 46 -12.92 14.10 0.29
CA PHE A 46 -11.66 13.47 -0.06
C PHE A 46 -10.89 14.38 -1.04
N PRO A 47 -9.59 14.67 -0.79
CA PRO A 47 -8.77 15.40 -1.76
C PRO A 47 -8.66 14.61 -3.08
N ASN A 48 -8.30 15.29 -4.17
CA ASN A 48 -8.01 14.55 -5.40
C ASN A 48 -6.85 13.55 -5.15
N LEU A 49 -6.80 12.48 -5.96
CA LEU A 49 -5.84 11.39 -5.75
C LEU A 49 -4.39 11.90 -5.78
N GLU A 50 -4.09 12.87 -6.65
CA GLU A 50 -2.75 13.47 -6.77
C GLU A 50 -2.32 14.23 -5.50
N ASN A 51 -3.19 15.07 -4.93
CA ASN A 51 -2.87 15.77 -3.68
C ASN A 51 -2.82 14.78 -2.52
N ALA A 52 -3.71 13.79 -2.48
CA ALA A 52 -3.70 12.75 -1.46
C ALA A 52 -2.36 11.99 -1.46
N ALA A 53 -1.92 11.51 -2.64
CA ALA A 53 -0.65 10.81 -2.81
C ALA A 53 0.54 11.71 -2.45
N SER A 54 0.50 12.99 -2.84
CA SER A 54 1.56 13.96 -2.54
C SER A 54 1.68 14.24 -1.04
N LEU A 55 0.55 14.40 -0.33
CA LEU A 55 0.51 14.59 1.12
C LEU A 55 1.02 13.34 1.85
N CYS A 56 0.59 12.15 1.44
CA CYS A 56 1.06 10.88 1.99
C CYS A 56 2.57 10.72 1.84
N LYS A 57 3.10 11.00 0.64
CA LYS A 57 4.54 10.94 0.36
C LYS A 57 5.32 11.94 1.21
N ALA A 58 4.80 13.15 1.39
CA ALA A 58 5.46 14.20 2.17
C ALA A 58 5.54 13.89 3.66
N LEU A 59 4.56 13.14 4.18
CA LEU A 59 4.46 12.71 5.57
C LEU A 59 4.94 11.26 5.79
N ASN A 60 5.64 10.68 4.80
CA ASN A 60 6.18 9.30 4.84
C ASN A 60 5.12 8.24 5.24
N ALA A 61 3.88 8.42 4.80
CA ALA A 61 2.78 7.49 5.04
C ALA A 61 2.28 6.86 3.74
N SER A 62 1.72 5.66 3.82
CA SER A 62 1.03 5.04 2.68
C SER A 62 -0.40 5.57 2.59
N LEU A 63 -0.85 5.82 1.36
CA LEU A 63 -2.22 6.24 1.07
C LEU A 63 -3.24 5.22 1.59
N ASP A 64 -2.94 3.92 1.50
CA ASP A 64 -3.84 2.86 1.98
C ASP A 64 -4.08 2.95 3.50
N VAL A 65 -3.05 3.34 4.24
CA VAL A 65 -3.14 3.50 5.70
C VAL A 65 -4.05 4.66 6.05
N TRP A 66 -3.96 5.77 5.30
CA TRP A 66 -4.81 6.92 5.53
C TRP A 66 -6.24 6.72 5.03
N VAL A 67 -6.44 5.99 3.92
CA VAL A 67 -7.77 5.76 3.34
C VAL A 67 -8.55 4.68 4.11
N TYR A 68 -7.89 3.61 4.55
CA TYR A 68 -8.56 2.46 5.14
C TYR A 68 -8.31 2.27 6.63
N GLY A 69 -7.39 3.02 7.25
CA GLY A 69 -7.00 2.83 8.65
C GLY A 69 -6.33 1.48 8.91
N VAL A 70 -6.07 0.70 7.86
CA VAL A 70 -5.35 -0.57 7.92
C VAL A 70 -3.88 -0.19 8.03
N LYS A 71 -3.30 -0.34 9.22
CA LYS A 71 -1.84 -0.40 9.35
C LYS A 71 -1.34 -1.37 8.30
N PRO A 72 -0.29 -1.05 7.52
CA PRO A 72 0.24 -2.03 6.59
C PRO A 72 0.54 -3.24 7.46
N LEU A 73 -0.05 -4.39 7.14
CA LEU A 73 0.13 -5.62 7.91
C LEU A 73 1.63 -5.71 8.21
N GLU A 74 2.02 -5.49 9.48
CA GLU A 74 3.43 -5.61 9.88
C GLU A 74 3.93 -7.04 9.63
N ASN A 75 3.00 -7.95 9.38
CA ASN A 75 3.18 -9.24 8.73
C ASN A 75 3.36 -9.09 7.21
N VAL A 76 4.31 -8.26 6.75
CA VAL A 76 4.89 -8.52 5.44
C VAL A 76 5.70 -9.80 5.65
N ASN A 77 5.17 -10.91 5.15
CA ASN A 77 5.82 -12.22 5.21
C ASN A 77 7.32 -12.01 4.89
N PRO A 78 8.28 -12.47 5.71
CA PRO A 78 9.71 -12.21 5.47
C PRO A 78 10.15 -12.58 4.04
N GLU A 79 9.47 -13.55 3.43
CA GLU A 79 9.59 -13.95 2.04
C GLU A 79 9.15 -12.85 1.06
N ALA A 80 8.03 -12.16 1.32
CA ALA A 80 7.59 -11.02 0.52
C ALA A 80 8.57 -9.84 0.60
N ARG A 81 9.16 -9.59 1.78
CA ARG A 81 10.26 -8.60 1.90
C ARG A 81 11.53 -9.03 1.16
N ALA A 82 11.85 -10.33 1.18
CA ALA A 82 13.00 -10.87 0.46
C ALA A 82 12.84 -10.75 -1.07
N VAL A 83 11.60 -10.93 -1.55
CA VAL A 83 11.22 -10.70 -2.95
C VAL A 83 11.39 -9.24 -3.34
N GLU A 84 10.86 -8.30 -2.54
CA GLU A 84 10.95 -6.86 -2.81
C GLU A 84 12.40 -6.36 -2.85
N ARG A 85 13.27 -6.91 -2.00
CA ARG A 85 14.69 -6.53 -1.92
C ARG A 85 15.57 -7.18 -2.99
N SER A 86 15.06 -8.15 -3.74
CA SER A 86 15.83 -8.87 -4.75
C SER A 86 15.35 -8.54 -6.17
N PRO A 87 16.13 -7.75 -6.94
CA PRO A 87 15.81 -7.44 -8.33
C PRO A 87 15.76 -8.67 -9.25
N ARG A 88 16.31 -9.82 -8.84
CA ARG A 88 16.16 -11.09 -9.56
C ARG A 88 14.80 -11.72 -9.29
N LEU A 89 14.34 -11.73 -8.04
CA LEU A 89 13.03 -12.29 -7.67
C LEU A 89 11.89 -11.46 -8.27
N GLN A 90 12.00 -10.13 -8.26
CA GLN A 90 11.03 -9.26 -8.93
C GLN A 90 10.91 -9.56 -10.43
N ARG A 91 12.04 -9.80 -11.11
CA ARG A 91 12.03 -10.18 -12.53
C ARG A 91 11.34 -11.52 -12.76
N ILE A 92 11.63 -12.51 -11.91
CA ILE A 92 11.00 -13.83 -11.98
C ILE A 92 9.48 -13.70 -11.78
N ILE A 93 9.03 -12.96 -10.77
CA ILE A 93 7.59 -12.73 -10.53
C ILE A 93 6.94 -12.00 -11.70
N SER A 94 7.57 -10.94 -12.22
CA SER A 94 7.03 -10.20 -13.37
C SER A 94 6.90 -11.05 -14.63
N PHE A 95 7.76 -12.07 -14.78
CA PHE A 95 7.70 -13.01 -15.89
C PHE A 95 6.61 -14.07 -15.65
N LEU A 96 6.50 -14.57 -14.43
CA LEU A 96 5.49 -15.55 -14.03
C LEU A 96 4.06 -14.97 -14.06
N GLN A 97 3.88 -13.70 -13.72
CA GLN A 97 2.60 -12.99 -13.85
C GLN A 97 2.08 -12.94 -15.29
N LYS A 98 2.97 -13.02 -16.29
CA LYS A 98 2.63 -12.99 -17.71
C LYS A 98 2.34 -14.39 -18.30
N ALA A 99 2.59 -15.44 -17.53
CA ALA A 99 2.47 -16.83 -17.96
C ALA A 99 2.01 -17.69 -16.77
N PRO A 100 0.75 -17.54 -16.32
CA PRO A 100 0.24 -18.20 -15.13
C PRO A 100 0.31 -19.73 -15.19
N GLU A 101 0.22 -20.32 -16.38
CA GLU A 101 0.41 -21.76 -16.60
C GLU A 101 1.82 -22.27 -16.24
N LYS A 102 2.81 -21.38 -16.17
CA LYS A 102 4.18 -21.70 -15.72
C LYS A 102 4.33 -21.64 -14.22
N LEU A 103 3.40 -21.01 -13.49
CA LEU A 103 3.38 -21.02 -12.03
C LEU A 103 3.04 -22.42 -11.51
N ASP A 104 2.05 -23.08 -12.11
CA ASP A 104 1.66 -24.45 -11.72
C ASP A 104 2.80 -25.45 -11.93
N ALA A 105 3.55 -25.30 -13.04
CA ALA A 105 4.73 -26.12 -13.30
C ALA A 105 5.88 -25.82 -12.32
N LEU A 106 6.02 -24.57 -11.88
CA LEU A 106 7.03 -24.17 -10.90
C LEU A 106 6.68 -24.69 -9.50
N GLU A 107 5.40 -24.64 -9.11
CA GLU A 107 4.87 -25.22 -7.87
C GLU A 107 5.12 -26.73 -7.85
N THR A 108 4.77 -27.42 -8.95
CA THR A 108 5.05 -28.85 -9.13
C THR A 108 6.55 -29.17 -9.02
N PHE A 109 7.43 -28.34 -9.60
CA PHE A 109 8.87 -28.55 -9.53
C PHE A 109 9.46 -28.32 -8.13
N LEU A 110 8.91 -27.36 -7.38
CA LEU A 110 9.31 -27.08 -6.00
C LEU A 110 8.84 -28.18 -5.04
N ASP A 111 7.65 -28.73 -5.26
CA ASP A 111 7.10 -29.86 -4.49
C ASP A 111 7.90 -31.16 -4.72
N ILE A 112 8.28 -31.46 -5.98
CA ILE A 112 9.10 -32.64 -6.35
C ILE A 112 10.49 -32.59 -5.68
N LYS A 113 11.02 -31.39 -5.41
CA LYS A 113 12.36 -31.19 -4.83
C LYS A 113 12.39 -31.27 -3.30
N HIS A 114 11.26 -31.58 -2.63
CA HIS A 114 11.14 -31.61 -1.16
C HIS A 114 11.67 -30.35 -0.46
N ILE A 115 11.48 -29.18 -1.09
CA ILE A 115 11.62 -27.91 -0.39
C ILE A 115 10.24 -27.65 0.21
N PRO A 116 10.06 -27.73 1.54
CA PRO A 116 8.76 -27.49 2.14
C PRO A 116 8.36 -26.03 1.86
N ALA A 117 7.48 -25.81 0.89
CA ALA A 117 6.70 -24.60 0.83
C ALA A 117 5.90 -24.57 2.13
N GLY A 118 6.27 -23.65 3.03
CA GLY A 118 5.65 -23.49 4.34
C GLY A 118 4.13 -23.57 4.20
N GLY A 119 3.56 -24.56 4.88
CA GLY A 119 2.19 -25.01 4.65
C GLY A 119 1.16 -23.91 4.82
N GLY A 120 0.22 -23.85 3.89
CA GLY A 120 -0.90 -22.93 3.98
C GLY A 120 -1.61 -22.63 2.66
N SER A 121 -1.89 -23.65 1.84
CA SER A 121 -2.97 -23.65 0.84
C SER A 121 -3.24 -22.30 0.13
N THR A 122 -2.34 -21.90 -0.76
CA THR A 122 -2.55 -20.85 -1.78
C THR A 122 -3.85 -21.08 -2.58
N HIS A 123 -4.27 -22.35 -2.69
CA HIS A 123 -5.53 -22.75 -3.30
C HIS A 123 -6.81 -22.26 -2.58
N LYS A 124 -6.73 -21.86 -1.30
CA LYS A 124 -7.87 -21.28 -0.55
C LYS A 124 -8.01 -19.77 -0.74
N LEU A 125 -6.95 -19.06 -1.11
CA LEU A 125 -6.99 -17.60 -1.26
C LEU A 125 -7.57 -17.17 -2.62
N LEU A 126 -7.36 -17.96 -3.68
CA LEU A 126 -7.89 -17.66 -5.01
C LEU A 126 -9.39 -17.97 -5.17
N LYS A 127 -9.94 -18.91 -4.38
CA LYS A 127 -11.37 -19.23 -4.40
C LYS A 127 -12.25 -18.32 -3.54
N ALA A 128 -11.66 -17.50 -2.66
CA ALA A 128 -12.38 -16.53 -1.85
C ALA A 128 -12.64 -15.19 -2.56
N GLN A 129 -12.15 -15.04 -3.80
CA GLN A 129 -12.32 -13.84 -4.64
C GLN A 129 -13.11 -14.10 -5.94
N MET A 130 -13.70 -15.30 -6.09
CA MET A 130 -14.74 -15.60 -7.09
C MET A 130 -16.08 -15.75 -6.41
#